data_AF-A0A928P9F2-F1
#
_entry.id   AF-A0A928P9F2-F1
#
_cell.length_a   1.000
_cell.length_b   1.000
_cell.length_c   1.000
_cell.angle_alpha   90.00
_cell.angle_beta   90.00
_cell.angle_gamma   90.00
#
_symmetry.space_group_name_H-M   'P 1'
#
loop_
_entity.id
_entity.type
_entity.pdbx_description
1 polymer ?
#
loop_
_entity_poly.entity_id
_entity_poly.type
_entity_poly.pdbx_seq_one_letter_code
_entity_poly.pdbx_strand_id
1 'polypeptide(L)' 'RLAPLDQCASKIDFTRREDGRYDFACALVERGETVFSTTLVVDSLDRAKRLKENFYERPEVIYRGLHALLAGNMNFLFDD' A
#
# COMPACT_ATOMS: atom_id res chain seq x y z
N ARG A 1 2.13 -1.55 -21.12
CA ARG A 1 0.66 -1.71 -20.96
C ARG A 1 0.49 -2.60 -19.73
N LEU A 2 0.05 -2.02 -18.60
CA LEU A 2 -0.14 -2.78 -17.35
C LEU A 2 -1.17 -3.90 -17.60
N ALA A 3 -1.00 -5.04 -16.93
CA ALA A 3 -2.05 -6.03 -16.87
C ALA A 3 -3.28 -5.36 -16.22
N PRO A 4 -4.51 -5.68 -16.65
CA PRO A 4 -5.68 -5.22 -15.94
C PRO A 4 -5.59 -5.72 -14.48
N LEU A 5 -5.96 -4.85 -13.53
CA LEU A 5 -5.72 -5.05 -12.09
C LEU A 5 -6.55 -6.20 -11.48
N ASP A 6 -7.49 -6.75 -12.24
CA ASP A 6 -8.14 -8.04 -11.97
C ASP A 6 -7.14 -9.22 -11.98
N GLN A 7 -5.93 -9.02 -12.50
CA GLN A 7 -4.81 -9.97 -12.46
C GLN A 7 -3.77 -9.64 -11.37
N CYS A 8 -4.02 -8.64 -10.53
CA CYS A 8 -3.15 -8.28 -9.41
C CYS A 8 -3.60 -8.98 -8.12
N ALA A 9 -2.67 -9.67 -7.45
CA ALA A 9 -2.90 -10.19 -6.10
C ALA A 9 -2.26 -9.27 -5.05
N SER A 10 -2.99 -9.03 -3.97
CA SER A 10 -2.51 -8.24 -2.82
C SER A 10 -2.15 -9.15 -1.65
N LYS A 11 -0.94 -9.04 -1.11
CA LYS A 11 -0.56 -9.68 0.16
C LYS A 11 -0.54 -8.62 1.25
N ILE A 12 -1.22 -8.87 2.37
CA ILE A 12 -1.26 -7.95 3.51
C ILE A 12 -1.02 -8.73 4.80
N ASP A 13 -0.13 -8.22 5.63
CA ASP A 13 0.19 -8.78 6.94
C ASP A 13 0.29 -7.69 8.02
N PHE A 14 0.00 -8.07 9.27
CA PHE A 14 0.11 -7.20 10.43
C PHE A 14 0.85 -7.88 11.56
N THR A 15 1.94 -7.28 12.03
CA THR A 15 2.68 -7.79 13.19
C THR A 15 2.70 -6.75 14.30
N ARG A 16 2.28 -7.13 15.50
CA ARG A 16 2.38 -6.26 16.69
C ARG A 16 3.83 -6.21 17.15
N ARG A 17 4.34 -5.00 17.40
CA ARG A 17 5.68 -4.75 17.93
C ARG A 17 5.68 -4.74 19.47
N GLU A 18 6.85 -4.92 20.06
CA GLU A 18 7.03 -4.86 21.52
C GLU A 18 6.65 -3.50 22.12
N ASP A 19 6.85 -2.42 21.35
CA ASP A 19 6.51 -1.04 21.74
C ASP A 19 5.02 -0.71 21.61
N GLY A 20 4.18 -1.69 21.26
CA GLY A 20 2.73 -1.52 21.10
C GLY A 20 2.28 -1.01 19.73
N ARG A 21 3.20 -0.62 18.84
CA ARG A 21 2.90 -0.27 17.44
C ARG A 21 2.68 -1.52 16.60
N TYR A 22 2.35 -1.32 15.33
CA TYR A 22 2.12 -2.40 14.36
C TYR A 22 2.93 -2.18 13.10
N ASP A 23 3.52 -3.24 12.57
CA ASP A 23 3.97 -3.31 11.20
C ASP A 23 2.79 -3.64 10.30
N PHE A 24 2.54 -2.78 9.32
CA PHE A 24 1.63 -3.01 8.20
C PHE A 24 2.48 -3.31 6.96
N ALA A 25 2.49 -4.55 6.51
CA ALA A 25 3.15 -4.96 5.28
C ALA A 25 2.12 -5.12 4.16
N CYS A 26 2.38 -4.55 2.99
CA CYS A 26 1.58 -4.80 1.80
C CYS A 26 2.44 -5.03 0.55
N ALA A 27 1.93 -5.82 -0.38
CA ALA A 27 2.57 -6.07 -1.67
C ALA A 27 1.54 -6.16 -2.81
N LEU A 28 1.94 -5.67 -3.99
CA LEU A 28 1.25 -5.87 -5.26
C LEU A 28 1.99 -6.93 -6.07
N VAL A 29 1.24 -7.94 -6.52
CA VAL A 29 1.74 -9.04 -7.33
C VAL A 29 1.09 -8.99 -8.70
N GLU A 30 1.86 -8.82 -9.76
CA GLU A 30 1.40 -8.88 -11.15
C GLU A 30 1.97 -10.13 -11.82
N ARG A 31 1.11 -10.94 -12.46
CA ARG A 31 1.53 -12.14 -13.20
C ARG A 31 2.44 -13.10 -12.40
N GLY A 32 2.23 -13.15 -11.07
CA GLY A 32 3.01 -13.99 -10.16
C GLY A 32 4.28 -13.33 -9.61
N GLU A 33 4.65 -12.14 -10.08
CA GLU A 33 5.84 -11.41 -9.61
C GLU A 33 5.45 -10.26 -8.69
N THR A 34 6.21 -10.06 -7.61
CA THR A 34 6.02 -8.90 -6.73
C THR A 34 6.59 -7.67 -7.40
N VAL A 35 5.72 -6.76 -7.85
CA VAL A 35 6.13 -5.51 -8.53
C VAL A 35 6.28 -4.34 -7.56
N PHE A 36 5.68 -4.45 -6.37
CA PHE A 36 5.84 -3.48 -5.31
C PHE A 36 5.60 -4.15 -3.95
N SER A 37 6.39 -3.76 -2.95
CA SER A 37 6.13 -4.05 -1.55
C SER A 37 6.58 -2.90 -0.66
N THR A 38 5.89 -2.72 0.46
CA THR A 38 6.27 -1.75 1.49
C THR A 38 5.84 -2.23 2.87
N THR A 39 6.52 -1.70 3.89
CA THR A 39 6.16 -1.87 5.29
C THR A 39 6.07 -0.51 5.95
N LEU A 40 4.96 -0.25 6.64
CA LEU A 40 4.71 0.97 7.39
C LEU A 40 4.55 0.64 8.87
N VAL A 41 5.11 1.49 9.73
CA VAL A 41 4.86 1.41 11.18
C VAL A 41 3.68 2.30 11.50
N VAL A 42 2.66 1.74 12.13
CA VAL A 42 1.45 2.47 12.56
C VAL A 42 1.23 2.35 14.06
N ASP A 43 0.58 3.36 14.63
CA ASP A 43 0.34 3.49 16.06
C ASP A 43 -0.72 2.53 16.62
N SER A 44 -1.59 2.00 15.76
CA SER A 44 -2.75 1.24 16.16
C SER A 44 -3.17 0.20 15.12
N LEU A 45 -3.74 -0.91 15.60
CA LEU A 45 -4.32 -1.95 14.74
C LEU A 45 -5.44 -1.40 13.87
N ASP A 46 -6.24 -0.48 14.42
CA ASP A 46 -7.35 0.17 13.74
C ASP A 46 -6.86 1.03 12.55
N ARG A 47 -5.75 1.78 12.72
CA ARG A 47 -5.08 2.45 11.59
C ARG A 47 -4.58 1.45 10.55
N ALA A 48 -4.01 0.33 10.97
CA ALA A 48 -3.55 -0.71 10.05
C ALA A 48 -4.71 -1.31 9.22
N LYS A 49 -5.85 -1.58 9.86
CA LYS A 49 -7.06 -2.12 9.19
C LYS A 49 -7.61 -1.16 8.14
N ARG A 50 -7.68 0.15 8.44
CA ARG A 50 -8.07 1.15 7.44
C ARG A 50 -7.13 1.19 6.22
N LEU A 51 -5.82 1.08 6.44
CA LEU A 51 -4.86 1.02 5.34
C LEU A 51 -5.09 -0.22 4.46
N LYS A 52 -5.39 -1.36 5.08
CA LYS A 52 -5.77 -2.58 4.37
C LYS A 52 -7.04 -2.40 3.53
N GLU A 53 -8.09 -1.85 4.12
CA GLU A 53 -9.37 -1.59 3.42
C GLU A 53 -9.15 -0.71 2.19
N ASN A 54 -8.46 0.42 2.35
CA ASN A 54 -8.13 1.32 1.24
C ASN A 54 -7.33 0.62 0.13
N PHE A 55 -6.42 -0.30 0.51
CA PHE A 55 -5.61 -1.05 -0.45
C PHE A 55 -6.43 -2.07 -1.25
N TYR A 56 -7.42 -2.70 -0.62
CA TYR A 56 -8.32 -3.63 -1.32
C TYR A 56 -9.36 -2.91 -2.18
N GLU A 57 -9.92 -1.80 -1.71
CA GLU A 57 -10.99 -1.11 -2.42
C GLU A 57 -10.51 -0.35 -3.66
N ARG A 58 -9.28 0.19 -3.61
CA ARG A 58 -8.74 1.09 -4.66
C ARG A 58 -7.26 0.86 -4.97
N PRO A 59 -6.85 -0.37 -5.32
CA PRO A 59 -5.43 -0.70 -5.56
C PRO A 59 -4.80 0.16 -6.68
N GLU A 60 -5.56 0.54 -7.71
CA GLU A 60 -5.12 1.44 -8.77
C GLU A 60 -4.76 2.84 -8.30
N VAL A 61 -5.53 3.37 -7.34
CA VAL A 61 -5.30 4.71 -6.79
C VAL A 61 -4.00 4.69 -6.00
N ILE A 62 -3.78 3.64 -5.21
CA ILE A 62 -2.54 3.47 -4.45
C ILE A 62 -1.34 3.29 -5.38
N TYR A 63 -1.43 2.45 -6.40
CA TYR A 63 -0.32 2.23 -7.33
C TYR A 63 0.06 3.51 -8.10
N ARG A 64 -0.93 4.28 -8.58
CA ARG A 64 -0.68 5.59 -9.20
C ARG A 64 -0.09 6.59 -8.21
N GLY A 65 -0.61 6.63 -6.99
CA GLY A 65 -0.10 7.49 -5.92
C GLY A 65 1.37 7.20 -5.59
N LEU A 66 1.74 5.91 -5.52
CA LEU A 66 3.13 5.48 -5.34
C LEU A 66 4.03 5.93 -6.50
N HIS A 67 3.61 5.73 -7.75
CA HIS A 67 4.36 6.20 -8.92
C HIS A 67 4.56 7.72 -8.88
N ALA A 68 3.51 8.48 -8.55
CA ALA A 68 3.60 9.93 -8.44
C ALA A 68 4.57 10.36 -7.31
N LEU A 69 4.52 9.68 -6.16
CA LEU A 69 5.44 9.89 -5.05
C LEU A 69 6.89 9.67 -5.47
N LEU A 70 7.19 8.53 -6.13
CA LEU A 70 8.53 8.17 -6.57
C LEU A 70 9.05 9.03 -7.73
N ALA A 71 8.15 9.54 -8.57
CA ALA A 71 8.49 10.46 -9.65
C ALA A 71 8.72 11.90 -9.17
N GLY A 72 8.49 12.19 -7.88
CA GLY A 72 8.57 13.55 -7.33
C GLY A 72 7.42 14.47 -7.76
N ASN A 73 6.40 13.93 -8.45
CA ASN A 73 5.21 14.66 -8.89
C ASN A 73 4.16 14.67 -7.78
N MET A 74 4.47 15.35 -6.68
CA MET A 74 3.72 15.31 -5.44
C MET A 74 2.79 16.52 -5.24
N ASN A 75 2.41 17.26 -6.29
CA ASN A 75 1.57 18.47 -6.13
C ASN A 75 0.31 18.20 -5.28
N PHE A 76 -0.30 17.01 -5.38
CA PHE A 76 -1.46 16.61 -4.56
C PHE A 76 -1.19 16.43 -3.05
N LEU A 77 0.06 16.46 -2.59
CA LEU A 77 0.45 16.36 -1.18
C LEU A 77 0.76 17.71 -0.52
N PHE A 78 0.88 18.78 -1.31
CA PHE A 78 1.30 20.11 -0.84
C PHE A 78 0.33 21.22 -1.24
N ASP A 79 -0.80 20.89 -1.86
CA ASP A 79 -1.88 21.85 -2.09
C ASP A 79 -2.64 22.05 -0.77
N ASP A 80 -2.43 23.21 -0.13
CA ASP A 80 -3.18 23.72 1.04
C ASP A 80 -4.65 24.04 0.69
#